data_AF-A0A8H7U7V2-F1
#
_entry.id   AF-A0A8H7U7V2-F1
#
_cell.length_a   1.000
_cell.length_b   1.000
_cell.length_c   1.000
_cell.angle_alpha   90.00
_cell.angle_beta   90.00
_cell.angle_gamma   90.00
#
_symmetry.space_group_name_H-M   'P 1'
#
loop_
_entity.id
_entity.type
_entity.pdbx_description
1 polymer ?
#
loop_
_entity_poly.entity_id
_entity_poly.type
_entity_poly.pdbx_seq_one_letter_code
_entity_poly.pdbx_strand_id
1 'polypeptide(L)'
;MPFEQTQFIDFAKEYINPDLSSWQLYIENSEFKVYRRTSPRNSSLFEYRIIGGWKDVPAHILSHVYLDLAYRKKWDKYMISFQDLGSNSLHYLIKYPWPLSNRDYIYEIQRYQLSRKDGQKLYAIIGDSITDPQITSKVSHEKGVVTIDNYAQSIVIADDGTGGSRVLMDYFDDPKGNIPTAVINWAAKTGVPGFMKSLRQACIKFEKENPGFQTNVTRHNASAKVTYQPDLSIVADRDPNTNVQKGTRFEYCTQTALLQHFGMHLQHFGGRGDGGIDLRGIWPLSSVIHATFSPQELVLFVQCKDHKKGVSPENIRSLIGAVVDQQHSEKSSIGILASPFTQKGFTKQVIKTFDATQTPLGLVLIDGLTVTDLVFNEAAKDIMPGVDIMRRFIDENRSEPVITYNGKPVNAPPAKSSPTCL
;
A
#
# COMPACT_ATOMS: atom_id res chain seq x y z
N MET A 1 -9.01 10.18 2.06
CA MET A 1 -9.36 8.79 2.45
C MET A 1 -8.23 7.91 1.93
N PRO A 2 -7.76 6.89 2.66
CA PRO A 2 -6.72 6.01 2.15
C PRO A 2 -7.21 5.35 0.86
N PHE A 3 -6.31 5.17 -0.12
CA PHE A 3 -6.64 4.46 -1.34
C PHE A 3 -7.05 3.01 -1.04
N GLU A 4 -8.14 2.56 -1.65
CA GLU A 4 -8.53 1.17 -1.57
C GLU A 4 -7.67 0.33 -2.50
N GLN A 5 -7.29 -0.87 -2.06
CA GLN A 5 -6.48 -1.80 -2.86
C GLN A 5 -7.15 -2.16 -4.20
N THR A 6 -8.48 -2.22 -4.23
CA THR A 6 -9.31 -2.42 -5.43
C THR A 6 -8.96 -1.41 -6.52
N GLN A 7 -8.68 -0.15 -6.17
CA GLN A 7 -8.33 0.90 -7.13
C GLN A 7 -7.04 0.57 -7.89
N PHE A 8 -6.02 0.05 -7.20
CA PHE A 8 -4.76 -0.36 -7.84
C PHE A 8 -4.94 -1.57 -8.75
N ILE A 9 -5.76 -2.53 -8.31
CA ILE A 9 -6.08 -3.74 -9.08
C ILE A 9 -6.88 -3.38 -10.33
N ASP A 10 -7.88 -2.53 -10.20
CA ASP A 10 -8.75 -2.13 -11.30
C ASP A 10 -7.97 -1.33 -12.34
N PHE A 11 -7.09 -0.41 -11.90
CA PHE A 11 -6.22 0.29 -12.84
C PHE A 11 -5.17 -0.64 -13.50
N ALA A 12 -4.74 -1.70 -12.82
CA ALA A 12 -3.90 -2.71 -13.43
C ALA A 12 -4.63 -3.58 -14.48
N LYS A 13 -5.94 -3.79 -14.34
CA LYS A 13 -6.76 -4.42 -15.39
C LYS A 13 -6.82 -3.54 -16.63
N GLU A 14 -6.99 -2.22 -16.45
CA GLU A 14 -6.92 -1.23 -17.54
C GLU A 14 -5.55 -1.24 -18.23
N TYR A 15 -4.45 -1.45 -17.48
CA TYR A 15 -3.13 -1.61 -18.10
C TYR A 15 -3.04 -2.84 -19.02
N ILE A 16 -3.62 -3.97 -18.60
CA ILE A 16 -3.58 -5.22 -19.35
C ILE A 16 -4.45 -5.13 -20.61
N ASN A 17 -5.66 -4.57 -20.48
CA ASN A 17 -6.60 -4.42 -21.57
C ASN A 17 -7.18 -2.99 -21.57
N PRO A 18 -6.45 -2.02 -22.14
CA PRO A 18 -6.85 -0.62 -22.06
C PRO A 18 -8.10 -0.36 -22.91
N ASP A 19 -9.19 0.07 -22.26
CA ASP A 19 -10.35 0.58 -22.97
C ASP A 19 -10.07 2.03 -23.44
N LEU A 20 -10.10 2.21 -24.76
CA LEU A 20 -9.89 3.49 -25.42
C LEU A 20 -11.15 4.02 -26.11
N SER A 21 -12.29 3.35 -25.97
CA SER A 21 -13.54 3.68 -26.67
C SER A 21 -14.03 5.11 -26.38
N SER A 22 -13.84 5.59 -25.15
CA SER A 22 -14.19 6.95 -24.70
C SER A 22 -13.04 7.96 -24.80
N TRP A 23 -11.90 7.56 -25.36
CA TRP A 23 -10.66 8.34 -25.38
C TRP A 23 -10.32 8.82 -26.79
N GLN A 24 -10.02 10.11 -26.94
CA GLN A 24 -9.56 10.68 -28.21
C GLN A 24 -8.03 10.73 -28.23
N LEU A 25 -7.40 10.20 -29.29
CA LEU A 25 -5.97 10.37 -29.51
C LEU A 25 -5.63 11.86 -29.65
N TYR A 26 -4.67 12.34 -28.86
CA TYR A 26 -4.29 13.74 -28.80
C TYR A 26 -2.87 13.97 -29.36
N ILE A 27 -1.89 13.19 -28.90
CA ILE A 27 -0.48 13.27 -29.33
C ILE A 27 0.06 11.85 -29.46
N GLU A 28 0.87 11.59 -30.47
CA GLU A 28 1.60 10.33 -30.64
C GLU A 28 3.04 10.62 -31.07
N ASN A 29 3.98 9.88 -30.48
CA ASN A 29 5.34 9.75 -30.97
C ASN A 29 5.79 8.28 -30.91
N SER A 30 7.05 8.00 -31.22
CA SER A 30 7.58 6.63 -31.26
C SER A 30 7.55 5.88 -29.92
N GLU A 31 7.47 6.60 -28.79
CA GLU A 31 7.58 6.05 -27.44
C GLU A 31 6.26 6.13 -26.66
N PHE A 32 5.43 7.14 -26.92
CA PHE A 32 4.22 7.42 -26.17
C PHE A 32 3.06 7.87 -27.05
N LYS A 33 1.87 7.42 -26.65
CA LYS A 33 0.56 7.87 -27.10
C LYS A 33 -0.14 8.57 -25.94
N VAL A 34 -0.63 9.76 -26.19
CA VAL A 34 -1.42 10.54 -25.24
C VAL A 34 -2.82 10.67 -25.81
N TYR A 35 -3.77 10.21 -25.04
CA TYR A 35 -5.20 10.34 -25.27
C TYR A 35 -5.76 11.34 -24.28
N ARG A 36 -6.92 11.91 -24.61
CA ARG A 36 -7.66 12.80 -23.72
C ARG A 36 -9.16 12.55 -23.84
N ARG A 37 -9.89 12.86 -22.78
CA ARG A 37 -11.35 12.97 -22.79
C ARG A 37 -11.81 14.02 -21.79
N THR A 38 -13.05 14.47 -21.90
CA THR A 38 -13.64 15.38 -20.91
C THR A 38 -13.59 14.73 -19.54
N SER A 39 -13.11 15.44 -18.53
CA SER A 39 -12.91 14.88 -17.20
C SER A 39 -14.25 14.74 -16.46
N PRO A 40 -14.50 13.59 -15.81
CA PRO A 40 -15.63 13.44 -14.88
C PRO A 40 -15.44 14.27 -13.61
N ARG A 41 -14.19 14.66 -13.27
CA ARG A 41 -13.89 15.52 -12.10
C ARG A 41 -14.17 17.00 -12.36
N ASN A 42 -14.14 17.43 -13.63
CA ASN A 42 -14.52 18.76 -14.05
C ASN A 42 -14.84 18.74 -15.56
N SER A 43 -16.11 18.92 -15.91
CA SER A 43 -16.59 18.85 -17.30
C SER A 43 -16.06 19.94 -18.24
N SER A 44 -15.43 20.98 -17.69
CA SER A 44 -14.75 22.03 -18.46
C SER A 44 -13.28 21.73 -18.74
N LEU A 45 -12.74 20.65 -18.18
CA LEU A 45 -11.34 20.26 -18.29
C LEU A 45 -11.21 18.87 -18.94
N PHE A 46 -9.99 18.55 -19.35
CA PHE A 46 -9.63 17.23 -19.87
C PHE A 46 -8.90 16.43 -18.80
N GLU A 47 -9.10 15.12 -18.82
CA GLU A 47 -8.15 14.17 -18.26
C GLU A 47 -7.41 13.45 -19.39
N TYR A 48 -6.22 12.95 -19.07
CA TYR A 48 -5.28 12.41 -20.04
C TYR A 48 -4.94 10.96 -19.71
N ARG A 49 -4.83 10.13 -20.75
CA ARG A 49 -4.35 8.75 -20.67
C ARG A 49 -3.10 8.61 -21.52
N ILE A 50 -2.01 8.18 -20.93
CA ILE A 50 -0.70 8.04 -21.55
C ILE A 50 -0.35 6.56 -21.60
N ILE A 51 -0.04 6.06 -22.80
CA ILE A 51 0.40 4.69 -23.03
C ILE A 51 1.75 4.74 -23.73
N GLY A 52 2.77 4.08 -23.20
CA GLY A 52 4.09 4.08 -23.83
C GLY A 52 5.15 3.37 -23.00
N GLY A 53 6.41 3.75 -23.18
CA GLY A 53 7.50 3.15 -22.43
C GLY A 53 8.87 3.36 -23.06
N TRP A 54 9.91 2.83 -22.41
CA TRP A 54 11.29 2.91 -22.88
C TRP A 54 11.98 1.55 -22.80
N LYS A 55 12.58 1.13 -23.92
CA LYS A 55 13.29 -0.16 -24.03
C LYS A 55 14.58 -0.22 -23.22
N ASP A 56 15.17 0.93 -22.91
CA ASP A 56 16.45 1.08 -22.22
C ASP A 56 16.29 1.54 -20.75
N VAL A 57 15.07 1.51 -20.22
CA VAL A 57 14.80 1.81 -18.82
C VAL A 57 14.03 0.66 -18.20
N PRO A 58 14.61 -0.08 -17.24
CA PRO A 58 13.89 -1.14 -16.54
C PRO A 58 12.72 -0.60 -15.72
N ALA A 59 11.63 -1.36 -15.70
CA ALA A 59 10.40 -0.99 -14.99
C ALA A 59 10.58 -0.68 -13.50
N HIS A 60 11.42 -1.47 -12.82
CA HIS A 60 11.69 -1.30 -11.39
C HIS A 60 12.46 0.00 -11.11
N ILE A 61 13.40 0.38 -11.97
CA ILE A 61 14.13 1.66 -11.87
C ILE A 61 13.18 2.82 -12.09
N LEU A 62 12.38 2.78 -13.17
CA LEU A 62 11.42 3.86 -13.46
C LEU A 62 10.43 4.06 -12.31
N SER A 63 9.88 2.97 -11.76
CA SER A 63 8.92 3.05 -10.65
C SER A 63 9.52 3.60 -9.37
N HIS A 64 10.84 3.46 -9.16
CA HIS A 64 11.55 4.04 -8.02
C HIS A 64 11.89 5.52 -8.26
N VAL A 65 12.55 5.84 -9.38
CA VAL A 65 12.98 7.20 -9.72
C VAL A 65 11.79 8.16 -9.84
N TYR A 66 10.63 7.67 -10.30
CA TYR A 66 9.41 8.48 -10.38
C TYR A 66 8.93 9.00 -9.02
N LEU A 67 9.14 8.24 -7.94
CA LEU A 67 8.64 8.54 -6.60
C LEU A 67 9.71 9.11 -5.66
N ASP A 68 11.00 8.94 -5.97
CA ASP A 68 12.07 9.48 -5.15
C ASP A 68 12.19 11.00 -5.35
N LEU A 69 11.47 11.76 -4.53
CA LEU A 69 11.49 13.23 -4.58
C LEU A 69 12.85 13.83 -4.20
N ALA A 70 13.62 13.15 -3.34
CA ALA A 70 14.96 13.59 -2.96
C ALA A 70 15.92 13.47 -4.15
N TYR A 71 15.83 12.38 -4.92
CA TYR A 71 16.55 12.22 -6.16
C TYR A 71 16.01 13.14 -7.26
N ARG A 72 14.69 13.30 -7.35
CA ARG A 72 14.03 14.20 -8.32
C ARG A 72 14.55 15.63 -8.23
N LYS A 73 14.74 16.15 -7.01
CA LYS A 73 15.29 17.49 -6.79
C LYS A 73 16.69 17.70 -7.41
N LYS A 74 17.44 16.62 -7.69
CA LYS A 74 18.77 16.69 -8.31
C LYS A 74 18.73 16.84 -9.83
N TRP A 75 17.65 16.41 -10.49
CA TRP A 75 17.59 16.34 -11.96
C TRP A 75 16.41 17.10 -12.57
N ASP A 76 15.31 17.29 -11.85
CA ASP A 76 14.15 18.01 -12.34
C ASP A 76 14.27 19.51 -12.04
N LYS A 77 14.62 20.28 -13.08
CA LYS A 77 14.76 21.73 -13.02
C LYS A 77 13.46 22.49 -12.68
N TYR A 78 12.30 21.86 -12.78
CA TYR A 78 11.02 22.48 -12.46
C TYR A 78 10.64 22.27 -10.99
N MET A 79 11.20 21.27 -10.31
CA MET A 79 10.95 21.03 -8.90
C MET A 79 11.62 22.12 -8.05
N ILE A 80 10.84 22.85 -7.25
CA ILE A 80 11.36 23.87 -6.32
C ILE A 80 11.66 23.22 -4.97
N SER A 81 10.65 22.59 -4.37
CA SER A 81 10.76 21.96 -3.05
C SER A 81 9.72 20.86 -2.86
N PHE A 82 9.93 20.07 -1.82
CA PHE A 82 8.93 19.14 -1.30
C PHE A 82 9.06 19.09 0.22
N GLN A 83 7.98 18.72 0.89
CA GLN A 83 7.93 18.48 2.33
C GLN A 83 7.11 17.22 2.60
N ASP A 84 7.66 16.33 3.43
CA ASP A 84 6.91 15.20 3.99
C ASP A 84 6.06 15.70 5.18
N LEU A 85 4.74 15.53 5.09
CA LEU A 85 3.78 15.97 6.11
C LEU A 85 3.36 14.83 7.06
N GLY A 86 3.93 13.63 6.88
CA GLY A 86 3.59 12.40 7.57
C GLY A 86 2.35 11.70 6.99
N SER A 87 2.15 10.43 7.35
CA SER A 87 0.97 9.63 6.97
C SER A 87 0.67 9.66 5.45
N ASN A 88 1.69 9.40 4.63
CA ASN A 88 1.65 9.43 3.15
C ASN A 88 1.31 10.78 2.50
N SER A 89 1.22 11.84 3.29
CA SER A 89 0.88 13.17 2.80
C SER A 89 2.15 13.94 2.39
N LEU A 90 2.15 14.48 1.19
CA LEU A 90 3.27 15.22 0.61
C LEU A 90 2.83 16.61 0.21
N HIS A 91 3.68 17.59 0.46
CA HIS A 91 3.63 18.88 -0.20
C HIS A 91 4.71 18.94 -1.29
N TYR A 92 4.35 19.42 -2.48
CA TYR A 92 5.24 19.51 -3.63
C TYR A 92 5.04 20.84 -4.35
N LEU A 93 6.12 21.63 -4.44
CA LEU A 93 6.13 22.96 -5.05
C LEU A 93 6.88 22.91 -6.39
N ILE A 94 6.21 23.36 -7.45
CA ILE A 94 6.72 23.31 -8.82
C ILE A 94 6.70 24.67 -9.50
N LYS A 95 7.78 24.92 -10.25
CA LYS A 95 7.95 26.09 -11.08
C LYS A 95 7.08 26.00 -12.33
N TYR A 96 6.19 26.97 -12.51
CA TYR A 96 5.42 27.10 -13.74
C TYR A 96 6.07 28.09 -14.72
N PRO A 97 5.77 27.97 -16.03
CA PRO A 97 6.25 28.93 -17.03
C PRO A 97 5.65 30.31 -16.79
N TRP A 98 6.49 31.34 -16.83
CA TRP A 98 6.04 32.73 -16.80
C TRP A 98 5.10 33.01 -18.00
N PRO A 99 3.99 33.75 -17.83
CA PRO A 99 3.63 34.61 -16.69
C PRO A 99 2.82 33.95 -15.57
N LEU A 100 2.73 32.62 -15.54
CA LEU A 100 1.90 31.97 -14.53
C LEU A 100 2.63 31.83 -13.18
N SER A 101 1.87 31.99 -12.09
CA SER A 101 2.32 31.68 -10.74
C SER A 101 2.78 30.23 -10.59
N ASN A 102 3.74 29.97 -9.69
CA ASN A 102 4.09 28.60 -9.32
C ASN A 102 2.89 27.88 -8.69
N ARG A 103 2.91 26.55 -8.74
CA ARG A 103 1.86 25.71 -8.15
C ARG A 103 2.43 24.88 -7.03
N ASP A 104 1.61 24.64 -6.02
CA ASP A 104 1.85 23.59 -5.07
C ASP A 104 0.70 22.59 -4.98
N TYR A 105 1.06 21.38 -4.59
CA TYR A 105 0.15 20.25 -4.42
C TYR A 105 0.30 19.74 -3.00
N ILE A 106 -0.82 19.45 -2.34
CA ILE A 106 -0.86 18.69 -1.11
C ILE A 106 -1.61 17.40 -1.46
N TYR A 107 -0.93 16.28 -1.47
CA TYR A 107 -1.46 15.04 -2.04
C TYR A 107 -0.97 13.81 -1.29
N GLU A 108 -1.74 12.73 -1.41
CA GLU A 108 -1.32 11.39 -1.04
C GLU A 108 -0.88 10.66 -2.30
N ILE A 109 0.18 9.86 -2.21
CA ILE A 109 0.60 8.97 -3.31
C ILE A 109 1.10 7.66 -2.72
N GLN A 110 0.66 6.56 -3.31
CA GLN A 110 1.00 5.22 -2.87
C GLN A 110 1.40 4.35 -4.05
N ARG A 111 2.30 3.39 -3.81
CA ARG A 111 2.74 2.40 -4.80
C ARG A 111 2.61 0.99 -4.28
N TYR A 112 1.92 0.16 -5.04
CA TYR A 112 1.73 -1.26 -4.80
C TYR A 112 2.48 -2.03 -5.88
N GLN A 113 3.18 -3.10 -5.50
CA GLN A 113 3.74 -4.03 -6.49
C GLN A 113 2.78 -5.22 -6.63
N LEU A 114 2.21 -5.40 -7.81
CA LEU A 114 1.30 -6.50 -8.11
C LEU A 114 2.07 -7.61 -8.82
N SER A 115 1.81 -8.86 -8.49
CA SER A 115 2.40 -10.02 -9.18
C SER A 115 1.37 -10.63 -10.12
N ARG A 116 1.68 -10.77 -11.41
CA ARG A 116 0.84 -11.51 -12.38
C ARG A 116 1.12 -13.00 -12.31
N LYS A 117 0.17 -13.81 -12.80
CA LYS A 117 0.26 -15.29 -12.87
C LYS A 117 1.49 -15.79 -13.64
N ASP A 118 1.94 -15.04 -14.63
CA ASP A 118 3.13 -15.34 -15.44
C ASP A 118 4.44 -14.94 -14.74
N GLY A 119 4.37 -14.47 -13.48
CA GLY A 119 5.52 -14.01 -12.70
C GLY A 119 5.92 -12.56 -12.98
N GLN A 120 5.25 -11.88 -13.92
CA GLN A 120 5.55 -10.47 -14.22
C GLN A 120 5.11 -9.57 -13.05
N LYS A 121 5.99 -8.65 -12.68
CA LYS A 121 5.71 -7.62 -11.66
C LYS A 121 5.16 -6.37 -12.31
N LEU A 122 4.08 -5.83 -11.75
CA LEU A 122 3.52 -4.52 -12.08
C LEU A 122 3.75 -3.57 -10.89
N TYR A 123 4.07 -2.32 -11.16
CA TYR A 123 4.14 -1.25 -10.15
C TYR A 123 2.95 -0.32 -10.37
N ALA A 124 1.89 -0.52 -9.59
CA ALA A 124 0.70 0.32 -9.60
C ALA A 124 0.89 1.49 -8.62
N ILE A 125 0.70 2.71 -9.08
CA ILE A 125 0.88 3.95 -8.32
C ILE A 125 -0.40 4.76 -8.44
N ILE A 126 -0.99 5.18 -7.32
CA ILE A 126 -2.18 6.04 -7.30
C ILE A 126 -1.87 7.24 -6.43
N GLY A 127 -2.28 8.42 -6.88
CA GLY A 127 -2.20 9.65 -6.11
C GLY A 127 -3.42 10.54 -6.31
N ASP A 128 -3.75 11.33 -5.30
CA ASP A 128 -4.91 12.22 -5.28
C ASP A 128 -4.64 13.37 -4.29
N SER A 129 -5.23 14.53 -4.58
CA SER A 129 -5.20 15.71 -3.72
C SER A 129 -5.77 15.43 -2.33
N ILE A 130 -5.14 16.02 -1.31
CA ILE A 130 -5.61 16.04 0.08
C ILE A 130 -6.22 17.41 0.35
N THR A 131 -7.48 17.41 0.76
CA THR A 131 -8.23 18.62 1.14
C THR A 131 -8.51 18.72 2.64
N ASP A 132 -8.04 17.74 3.45
CA ASP A 132 -8.23 17.70 4.90
C ASP A 132 -7.54 18.93 5.57
N PRO A 133 -8.31 19.84 6.19
CA PRO A 133 -7.77 21.05 6.83
C PRO A 133 -6.69 20.78 7.89
N GLN A 134 -6.74 19.62 8.56
CA GLN A 134 -5.73 19.25 9.57
C GLN A 134 -4.36 18.96 8.96
N ILE A 135 -4.33 18.60 7.67
CA ILE A 135 -3.11 18.32 6.92
C ILE A 135 -2.68 19.58 6.17
N THR A 136 -3.61 20.23 5.47
CA THR A 136 -3.29 21.39 4.64
C THR A 136 -2.78 22.59 5.46
N SER A 137 -3.28 22.77 6.69
CA SER A 137 -2.79 23.79 7.62
C SER A 137 -1.33 23.62 8.08
N LYS A 138 -0.71 22.46 7.83
CA LYS A 138 0.72 22.22 8.13
C LYS A 138 1.65 22.89 7.12
N VAL A 139 1.13 23.29 5.96
CA VAL A 139 1.89 23.90 4.88
C VAL A 139 1.79 25.41 5.00
N SER A 140 2.95 26.09 4.98
CA SER A 140 3.00 27.54 4.85
C SER A 140 2.93 27.92 3.38
N HIS A 141 1.83 28.55 2.96
CA HIS A 141 1.67 28.98 1.57
C HIS A 141 2.59 30.17 1.26
N GLU A 142 3.44 30.01 0.25
CA GLU A 142 4.26 31.10 -0.28
C GLU A 142 3.37 32.12 -1.01
N LYS A 143 3.60 33.41 -0.77
CA LYS A 143 2.82 34.48 -1.39
C LYS A 143 2.90 34.40 -2.92
N GLY A 144 1.75 34.27 -3.57
CA GLY A 144 1.64 34.23 -5.04
C GLY A 144 1.74 32.82 -5.64
N VAL A 145 1.89 31.77 -4.84
CA VAL A 145 1.73 30.37 -5.26
C VAL A 145 0.25 29.99 -5.29
N VAL A 146 -0.16 29.20 -6.29
CA VAL A 146 -1.52 28.70 -6.46
C VAL A 146 -1.59 27.24 -6.05
N THR A 147 -2.42 26.91 -5.06
CA THR A 147 -2.61 25.53 -4.59
C THR A 147 -3.59 24.77 -5.46
N ILE A 148 -3.16 23.59 -5.89
CA ILE A 148 -3.97 22.63 -6.64
C ILE A 148 -4.63 21.66 -5.66
N ASP A 149 -5.95 21.75 -5.55
CA ASP A 149 -6.79 20.99 -4.61
C ASP A 149 -7.64 19.90 -5.28
N ASN A 150 -7.54 19.76 -6.61
CA ASN A 150 -8.24 18.76 -7.40
C ASN A 150 -7.25 18.19 -8.42
N TYR A 151 -6.54 17.17 -7.99
CA TYR A 151 -5.51 16.46 -8.74
C TYR A 151 -5.69 14.96 -8.52
N ALA A 152 -5.53 14.16 -9.56
CA ALA A 152 -5.45 12.72 -9.44
C ALA A 152 -4.56 12.12 -10.50
N GLN A 153 -3.88 11.02 -10.15
CA GLN A 153 -3.16 10.19 -11.09
C GLN A 153 -3.27 8.71 -10.74
N SER A 154 -3.21 7.88 -11.78
CA SER A 154 -3.04 6.44 -11.65
C SER A 154 -2.01 6.00 -12.68
N ILE A 155 -1.05 5.16 -12.29
CA ILE A 155 0.05 4.71 -13.14
C ILE A 155 0.25 3.22 -12.93
N VAL A 156 0.44 2.46 -14.00
CA VAL A 156 1.02 1.12 -13.95
C VAL A 156 2.28 1.10 -14.78
N ILE A 157 3.38 0.65 -14.17
CA ILE A 157 4.69 0.46 -14.82
C ILE A 157 5.02 -1.03 -14.76
N ALA A 158 5.38 -1.64 -15.88
CA ALA A 158 5.78 -3.04 -15.93
C ALA A 158 6.91 -3.28 -16.93
N ASP A 159 7.53 -4.44 -16.86
CA ASP A 159 8.51 -4.89 -17.85
C ASP A 159 7.87 -5.02 -19.23
N ASP A 160 8.55 -4.59 -20.28
CA ASP A 160 8.04 -4.67 -21.66
C ASP A 160 8.26 -6.04 -22.33
N GLY A 161 8.87 -6.99 -21.61
CA GLY A 161 9.27 -8.32 -22.09
C GLY A 161 10.70 -8.36 -22.66
N THR A 162 11.36 -7.22 -22.78
CA THR A 162 12.72 -7.08 -23.32
C THR A 162 13.70 -6.45 -22.33
N GLY A 163 13.29 -6.31 -21.06
CA GLY A 163 14.07 -5.65 -20.01
C GLY A 163 13.86 -4.13 -19.94
N GLY A 164 13.01 -3.57 -20.81
CA GLY A 164 12.57 -2.19 -20.77
C GLY A 164 11.35 -1.98 -19.88
N SER A 165 10.65 -0.87 -20.10
CA SER A 165 9.47 -0.48 -19.35
C SER A 165 8.31 -0.18 -20.29
N ARG A 166 7.11 -0.53 -19.82
CA ARG A 166 5.84 -0.14 -20.41
C ARG A 166 4.95 0.49 -19.34
N VAL A 167 4.28 1.56 -19.70
CA VAL A 167 3.52 2.45 -18.81
C VAL A 167 2.11 2.66 -19.34
N LEU A 168 1.12 2.57 -18.45
CA LEU A 168 -0.19 3.24 -18.59
C LEU A 168 -0.28 4.29 -17.48
N MET A 169 -0.69 5.50 -17.81
CA MET A 169 -0.90 6.57 -16.82
C MET A 169 -2.17 7.34 -17.15
N ASP A 170 -3.09 7.45 -16.19
CA ASP A 170 -4.18 8.40 -16.23
C ASP A 170 -3.81 9.59 -15.32
N TYR A 171 -4.02 10.80 -15.81
CA TYR A 171 -3.66 12.04 -15.13
C TYR A 171 -4.74 13.11 -15.30
N PHE A 172 -5.05 13.76 -14.19
CA PHE A 172 -5.93 14.92 -14.15
C PHE A 172 -5.41 15.93 -13.13
N ASP A 173 -5.43 17.21 -13.49
CA ASP A 173 -5.38 18.31 -12.53
C ASP A 173 -6.22 19.50 -12.97
N ASP A 174 -6.77 20.22 -12.00
CA ASP A 174 -7.38 21.54 -12.21
C ASP A 174 -6.31 22.62 -12.00
N PRO A 175 -5.81 23.29 -13.04
CA PRO A 175 -4.70 24.24 -12.93
C PRO A 175 -5.07 25.58 -12.28
N LYS A 176 -6.34 25.74 -11.86
CA LYS A 176 -6.92 26.92 -11.20
C LYS A 176 -6.66 28.23 -11.95
N GLY A 177 -7.29 28.35 -13.11
CA GLY A 177 -7.28 29.56 -13.93
C GLY A 177 -7.05 29.28 -15.41
N ASN A 178 -7.13 30.32 -16.22
CA ASN A 178 -6.97 30.20 -17.66
C ASN A 178 -5.49 30.03 -18.01
N ILE A 179 -5.13 28.89 -18.61
CA ILE A 179 -3.79 28.68 -19.16
C ILE A 179 -3.72 29.32 -20.56
N PRO A 180 -2.82 30.28 -20.82
CA PRO A 180 -2.66 30.86 -22.15
C PRO A 180 -2.30 29.81 -23.19
N THR A 181 -2.85 29.93 -24.40
CA THR A 181 -2.57 29.00 -25.52
C THR A 181 -1.08 28.89 -25.83
N ALA A 182 -0.32 29.97 -25.67
CA ALA A 182 1.14 29.96 -25.82
C ALA A 182 1.84 29.01 -24.84
N VAL A 183 1.36 28.93 -23.58
CA VAL A 183 1.89 28.02 -22.56
C VAL A 183 1.54 26.56 -22.89
N ILE A 184 0.31 26.31 -23.36
CA ILE A 184 -0.13 24.98 -23.81
C ILE A 184 0.76 24.49 -24.97
N ASN A 185 0.96 25.35 -25.97
CA ASN A 185 1.81 25.05 -27.12
C ASN A 185 3.27 24.80 -26.73
N TRP A 186 3.80 25.61 -25.80
CA TRP A 186 5.15 25.42 -25.26
C TRP A 186 5.27 24.09 -24.49
N ALA A 187 4.27 23.73 -23.69
CA ALA A 187 4.26 22.48 -22.93
C ALA A 187 4.29 21.27 -23.88
N ALA A 188 3.46 21.28 -24.93
CA ALA A 188 3.41 20.20 -25.91
C ALA A 188 4.71 20.05 -26.73
N LYS A 189 5.33 21.17 -27.14
CA LYS A 189 6.51 21.14 -28.04
C LYS A 189 7.84 21.03 -27.30
N THR A 190 7.92 21.54 -26.08
CA THR A 190 9.21 21.72 -25.37
C THR A 190 9.14 21.19 -23.94
N GLY A 191 8.11 21.55 -23.18
CA GLY A 191 8.02 21.20 -21.76
C GLY A 191 7.97 19.69 -21.51
N VAL A 192 6.94 19.02 -22.03
CA VAL A 192 6.71 17.58 -21.83
C VAL A 192 7.83 16.74 -22.46
N PRO A 193 8.25 16.94 -23.73
CA PRO A 193 9.36 16.18 -24.29
C PRO A 193 10.68 16.36 -23.50
N GLY A 194 10.93 17.58 -23.02
CA GLY A 194 12.08 17.88 -22.17
C GLY A 194 12.04 17.15 -20.82
N PHE A 195 10.87 17.12 -20.17
CA PHE A 195 10.66 16.36 -18.94
C PHE A 195 10.89 14.86 -19.15
N MET A 196 10.27 14.28 -20.18
CA MET A 196 10.39 12.86 -20.51
C MET A 196 11.85 12.47 -20.77
N LYS A 197 12.60 13.30 -21.50
CA LYS A 197 14.03 13.10 -21.72
C LYS A 197 14.82 13.14 -20.41
N SER A 198 14.57 14.12 -19.54
CA SER A 198 15.26 14.23 -18.25
C SER A 198 14.95 13.04 -17.33
N LEU A 199 13.69 12.59 -17.27
CA LEU A 199 13.28 11.43 -16.47
C LEU A 199 13.98 10.14 -16.95
N ARG A 200 14.00 9.88 -18.26
CA ARG A 200 14.72 8.75 -18.85
C ARG A 200 16.22 8.79 -18.51
N GLN A 201 16.86 9.95 -18.69
CA GLN A 201 18.27 10.13 -18.35
C GLN A 201 18.55 9.94 -16.86
N ALA A 202 17.65 10.40 -15.99
CA ALA A 202 17.75 10.19 -14.56
C ALA A 202 17.64 8.69 -14.19
N CYS A 203 16.75 7.94 -14.86
CA CYS A 203 16.66 6.49 -14.67
C CYS A 203 17.94 5.77 -15.08
N ILE A 204 18.46 6.04 -16.27
CA ILE A 204 19.71 5.43 -16.78
C ILE A 204 20.88 5.77 -15.86
N LYS A 205 20.96 7.02 -15.40
CA LYS A 205 22.00 7.46 -14.47
C LYS A 205 21.88 6.74 -13.13
N PHE A 206 20.67 6.67 -12.57
CA PHE A 206 20.42 6.00 -11.29
C PHE A 206 20.82 4.52 -11.35
N GLU A 207 20.42 3.80 -12.40
CA GLU A 207 20.77 2.39 -12.59
C GLU A 207 22.28 2.20 -12.67
N LYS A 208 22.97 3.05 -13.44
CA LYS A 208 24.43 3.00 -13.56
C LYS A 208 25.15 3.25 -12.23
N GLU A 209 24.64 4.16 -11.42
CA GLU A 209 25.19 4.49 -10.10
C GLU A 209 24.82 3.44 -9.02
N ASN A 210 23.78 2.63 -9.26
CA ASN A 210 23.26 1.64 -8.33
C ASN A 210 23.05 0.28 -9.03
N PRO A 211 24.13 -0.37 -9.52
CA PRO A 211 24.01 -1.60 -10.27
C PRO A 211 23.38 -2.71 -9.42
N GLY A 212 22.43 -3.45 -9.99
CA GLY A 212 21.70 -4.51 -9.29
C GLY A 212 20.68 -4.00 -8.28
N PHE A 213 20.41 -2.69 -8.23
CA PHE A 213 19.31 -2.15 -7.44
C PHE A 213 18.03 -2.88 -7.80
N GLN A 214 17.35 -3.40 -6.78
CA GLN A 214 15.99 -3.87 -6.91
C GLN A 214 15.12 -2.94 -6.10
N THR A 215 13.94 -2.63 -6.65
CA THR A 215 12.94 -1.84 -5.94
C THR A 215 12.43 -2.67 -4.77
N ASN A 216 13.12 -2.54 -3.65
CA ASN A 216 12.76 -3.16 -2.40
C ASN A 216 11.51 -2.45 -1.88
N VAL A 217 10.37 -3.11 -1.98
CA VAL A 217 9.14 -2.74 -1.29
C VAL A 217 9.28 -3.01 0.22
N THR A 218 10.49 -3.05 0.79
CA THR A 218 10.72 -3.46 2.19
C THR A 218 11.88 -2.73 2.88
N ARG A 219 12.50 -1.70 2.28
CA ARG A 219 13.54 -0.92 2.99
C ARG A 219 13.13 0.54 3.17
N HIS A 220 12.92 0.88 4.44
CA HIS A 220 12.78 2.24 4.95
C HIS A 220 14.05 3.05 4.67
N ASN A 221 13.99 3.92 3.67
CA ASN A 221 14.74 5.17 3.68
C ASN A 221 13.71 6.30 3.81
N ALA A 222 14.07 7.34 4.57
CA ALA A 222 13.18 8.37 5.11
C ALA A 222 12.50 9.31 4.09
N SER A 223 12.30 8.88 2.83
CA SER A 223 11.49 9.61 1.82
C SER A 223 10.77 8.68 0.84
N ALA A 224 10.65 7.38 1.14
CA ALA A 224 9.78 6.45 0.41
C ALA A 224 9.33 5.34 1.37
N LYS A 225 8.20 5.54 2.05
CA LYS A 225 7.59 4.49 2.89
C LYS A 225 6.43 3.85 2.13
N VAL A 226 6.73 2.63 1.69
CA VAL A 226 5.90 1.57 1.12
C VAL A 226 4.58 1.34 1.85
N THR A 227 3.53 0.83 1.16
CA THR A 227 2.73 -0.33 1.64
C THR A 227 2.14 -1.16 0.48
N TYR A 228 2.23 -2.49 0.62
CA TYR A 228 1.41 -3.59 0.06
C TYR A 228 1.61 -4.17 -1.37
N GLN A 229 1.59 -5.51 -1.43
CA GLN A 229 1.65 -6.38 -2.62
C GLN A 229 0.43 -7.31 -2.66
N PRO A 230 -0.52 -7.11 -3.58
CA PRO A 230 -1.49 -8.12 -3.99
C PRO A 230 -0.84 -9.12 -4.96
N ASP A 231 -1.01 -10.41 -4.71
CA ASP A 231 -0.83 -11.42 -5.75
C ASP A 231 -2.08 -11.41 -6.66
N LEU A 232 -1.92 -11.00 -7.93
CA LEU A 232 -3.00 -11.02 -8.94
C LEU A 232 -3.29 -12.43 -9.45
N SER A 233 -2.70 -13.48 -8.88
CA SER A 233 -3.08 -14.87 -9.17
C SER A 233 -4.56 -15.17 -8.89
N ILE A 234 -5.27 -14.31 -8.15
CA ILE A 234 -6.60 -14.59 -7.59
C ILE A 234 -7.73 -13.80 -8.26
N VAL A 235 -7.42 -12.74 -9.00
CA VAL A 235 -8.43 -11.85 -9.60
C VAL A 235 -8.82 -12.25 -11.04
N ALA A 236 -8.10 -13.20 -11.64
CA ALA A 236 -8.45 -13.72 -12.97
C ALA A 236 -9.20 -15.06 -12.86
N ASP A 237 -10.51 -14.96 -13.06
CA ASP A 237 -11.35 -15.94 -13.74
C ASP A 237 -11.74 -17.24 -12.99
N ARG A 238 -12.44 -17.11 -11.85
CA ARG A 238 -13.24 -18.19 -11.21
C ARG A 238 -14.43 -17.62 -10.44
N ASP A 239 -15.54 -18.38 -10.38
CA ASP A 239 -16.78 -18.05 -9.65
C ASP A 239 -16.50 -17.60 -8.20
N PRO A 240 -16.86 -16.35 -7.81
CA PRO A 240 -16.59 -15.75 -6.49
C PRO A 240 -17.05 -16.59 -5.29
N ASN A 241 -17.89 -17.62 -5.51
CA ASN A 241 -18.42 -18.48 -4.46
C ASN A 241 -17.57 -19.71 -4.13
N THR A 242 -16.45 -19.95 -4.81
CA THR A 242 -15.58 -21.10 -4.50
C THR A 242 -15.00 -21.02 -3.09
N ASN A 243 -14.83 -22.17 -2.42
CA ASN A 243 -14.22 -22.23 -1.09
C ASN A 243 -12.78 -21.69 -1.07
N VAL A 244 -12.06 -21.83 -2.20
CA VAL A 244 -10.71 -21.28 -2.36
C VAL A 244 -10.73 -19.76 -2.30
N GLN A 245 -11.59 -19.10 -3.08
CA GLN A 245 -11.67 -17.63 -3.07
C GLN A 245 -12.24 -17.07 -1.75
N LYS A 246 -13.14 -17.79 -1.09
CA LYS A 246 -13.62 -17.42 0.26
C LYS A 246 -12.49 -17.45 1.28
N GLY A 247 -11.72 -18.54 1.29
CA GLY A 247 -10.53 -18.69 2.13
C GLY A 247 -9.50 -17.58 1.87
N THR A 248 -9.16 -17.33 0.61
CA THR A 248 -8.21 -16.26 0.29
C THR A 248 -8.74 -14.87 0.63
N ARG A 249 -10.03 -14.59 0.40
CA ARG A 249 -10.62 -13.32 0.84
C ARG A 249 -10.48 -13.15 2.36
N PHE A 250 -10.70 -14.21 3.11
CA PHE A 250 -10.52 -14.20 4.56
C PHE A 250 -9.06 -13.98 4.98
N GLU A 251 -8.08 -14.56 4.26
CA GLU A 251 -6.65 -14.31 4.46
C GLU A 251 -6.30 -12.83 4.25
N TYR A 252 -6.78 -12.23 3.15
CA TYR A 252 -6.59 -10.80 2.85
C TYR A 252 -7.27 -9.88 3.88
N CYS A 253 -8.49 -10.22 4.29
CA CYS A 253 -9.21 -9.51 5.34
C CYS A 253 -8.44 -9.54 6.66
N THR A 254 -7.95 -10.72 7.06
CA THR A 254 -7.13 -10.92 8.26
C THR A 254 -5.85 -10.08 8.21
N GLN A 255 -5.13 -10.14 7.09
CA GLN A 255 -3.91 -9.37 6.87
C GLN A 255 -4.15 -7.87 7.05
N THR A 256 -5.21 -7.35 6.42
CA THR A 256 -5.56 -5.93 6.47
C THR A 256 -5.98 -5.50 7.86
N ALA A 257 -6.84 -6.29 8.52
CA ALA A 257 -7.33 -6.01 9.86
C ALA A 257 -6.18 -5.94 10.89
N LEU A 258 -5.25 -6.91 10.84
CA LEU A 258 -4.10 -6.94 11.74
C LEU A 258 -3.11 -5.79 11.50
N LEU A 259 -2.95 -5.36 10.24
CA LEU A 259 -2.16 -4.17 9.91
C LEU A 259 -2.81 -2.91 10.48
N GLN A 260 -4.11 -2.72 10.24
CA GLN A 260 -4.84 -1.51 10.63
C GLN A 260 -4.98 -1.34 12.15
N HIS A 261 -5.28 -2.43 12.87
CA HIS A 261 -5.49 -2.38 14.32
C HIS A 261 -4.19 -2.42 15.12
N PHE A 262 -3.16 -3.12 14.62
CA PHE A 262 -1.99 -3.46 15.43
C PHE A 262 -0.64 -3.15 14.77
N GLY A 263 -0.61 -2.66 13.53
CA GLY A 263 0.64 -2.40 12.81
C GLY A 263 1.41 -3.68 12.46
N MET A 264 0.72 -4.82 12.33
CA MET A 264 1.35 -6.08 11.93
C MET A 264 1.55 -6.10 10.41
N HIS A 265 2.80 -6.11 9.97
CA HIS A 265 3.16 -6.12 8.55
C HIS A 265 3.25 -7.56 8.05
N LEU A 266 2.15 -8.06 7.50
CA LEU A 266 2.01 -9.42 7.01
C LEU A 266 2.04 -9.48 5.47
N GLN A 267 2.44 -10.62 4.92
CA GLN A 267 2.41 -10.95 3.50
C GLN A 267 1.75 -12.31 3.30
N HIS A 268 1.00 -12.47 2.21
CA HIS A 268 0.43 -13.77 1.86
C HIS A 268 1.55 -14.73 1.48
N PHE A 269 1.53 -15.92 2.07
CA PHE A 269 2.51 -16.96 1.85
C PHE A 269 1.73 -18.26 1.57
N GLY A 270 1.31 -18.47 0.32
CA GLY A 270 0.47 -19.63 -0.04
C GLY A 270 1.14 -20.52 -1.09
N GLY A 271 1.28 -21.81 -0.80
CA GLY A 271 1.79 -22.79 -1.76
C GLY A 271 1.88 -24.22 -1.23
N ARG A 272 1.95 -25.23 -2.11
CA ARG A 272 2.17 -26.63 -1.69
C ARG A 272 3.49 -26.71 -0.88
N GLY A 273 3.39 -27.03 0.41
CA GLY A 273 4.55 -27.27 1.29
C GLY A 273 4.86 -26.18 2.32
N ASP A 274 3.97 -25.21 2.52
CA ASP A 274 4.13 -24.08 3.48
C ASP A 274 3.87 -24.43 4.96
N GLY A 275 3.59 -25.71 5.27
CA GLY A 275 3.28 -26.15 6.63
C GLY A 275 1.93 -25.64 7.16
N GLY A 276 1.07 -25.06 6.30
CA GLY A 276 -0.23 -24.52 6.67
C GLY A 276 -0.17 -23.12 7.29
N ILE A 277 0.86 -22.33 6.98
CA ILE A 277 0.89 -20.89 7.29
C ILE A 277 0.41 -20.13 6.05
N ASP A 278 -0.59 -19.29 6.22
CA ASP A 278 -1.23 -18.55 5.12
C ASP A 278 -0.66 -17.13 4.98
N LEU A 279 -0.27 -16.50 6.11
CA LEU A 279 0.41 -15.20 6.11
C LEU A 279 1.69 -15.23 6.94
N ARG A 280 2.72 -14.50 6.51
CA ARG A 280 3.99 -14.36 7.24
C ARG A 280 4.44 -12.92 7.25
N GLY A 281 5.06 -12.47 8.34
CA GLY A 281 5.52 -11.10 8.41
C GLY A 281 6.24 -10.71 9.68
N ILE A 282 6.23 -9.40 9.96
CA ILE A 282 6.93 -8.79 11.08
C ILE A 282 5.97 -7.88 11.85
N TRP A 283 6.06 -7.92 13.17
CA TRP A 283 5.47 -6.92 14.05
C TRP A 283 6.58 -6.02 14.62
N PRO A 284 6.73 -4.78 14.13
CA PRO A 284 7.70 -3.81 14.66
C PRO A 284 7.21 -3.22 15.98
N LEU A 285 6.96 -4.10 16.95
CA LEU A 285 6.20 -3.79 18.16
C LEU A 285 6.86 -2.67 18.99
N SER A 286 8.19 -2.58 19.02
CA SER A 286 8.92 -1.47 19.66
C SER A 286 8.55 -0.09 19.09
N SER A 287 8.35 -0.01 17.78
CA SER A 287 7.90 1.21 17.10
C SER A 287 6.43 1.50 17.36
N VAL A 288 5.60 0.45 17.46
CA VAL A 288 4.15 0.57 17.73
C VAL A 288 3.90 1.09 19.14
N ILE A 289 4.60 0.56 20.15
CA ILE A 289 4.38 0.92 21.55
C ILE A 289 5.28 2.07 22.05
N HIS A 290 6.15 2.60 21.18
CA HIS A 290 7.14 3.63 21.51
C HIS A 290 8.01 3.26 22.72
N ALA A 291 8.35 1.99 22.87
CA ALA A 291 9.17 1.49 23.96
C ALA A 291 10.33 0.65 23.44
N THR A 292 11.46 0.74 24.14
CA THR A 292 12.62 -0.10 23.87
C THR A 292 12.50 -1.37 24.68
N PHE A 293 12.25 -2.50 24.03
CA PHE A 293 12.34 -3.82 24.61
C PHE A 293 13.02 -4.76 23.60
N SER A 294 13.61 -5.85 24.08
CA SER A 294 14.18 -6.89 23.24
C SER A 294 13.22 -8.08 23.25
N PRO A 295 12.78 -8.58 22.08
CA PRO A 295 13.21 -8.23 20.73
C PRO A 295 12.55 -6.94 20.19
N GLN A 296 13.25 -6.20 19.31
CA GLN A 296 12.70 -4.99 18.70
C GLN A 296 11.59 -5.26 17.68
N GLU A 297 11.61 -6.45 17.07
CA GLU A 297 10.68 -6.91 16.05
C GLU A 297 10.35 -8.39 16.29
N LEU A 298 9.08 -8.77 16.08
CA LEU A 298 8.62 -10.16 16.22
C LEU A 298 8.31 -10.74 14.85
N VAL A 299 8.69 -11.98 14.61
CA VAL A 299 8.27 -12.71 13.41
C VAL A 299 6.87 -13.26 13.61
N LEU A 300 5.98 -13.02 12.66
CA LEU A 300 4.61 -13.52 12.70
C LEU A 300 4.38 -14.62 11.69
N PHE A 301 3.72 -15.69 12.13
CA PHE A 301 3.18 -16.76 11.29
C PHE A 301 1.68 -16.83 11.53
N VAL A 302 0.86 -16.58 10.52
CA VAL A 302 -0.60 -16.55 10.66
C VAL A 302 -1.20 -17.69 9.86
N GLN A 303 -2.03 -18.49 10.52
CA GLN A 303 -2.89 -19.47 9.89
C GLN A 303 -4.33 -18.96 9.91
N CYS A 304 -4.98 -18.93 8.76
CA CYS A 304 -6.33 -18.47 8.54
C CYS A 304 -7.27 -19.67 8.37
N LYS A 305 -8.40 -19.68 9.10
CA LYS A 305 -9.43 -20.73 9.02
C LYS A 305 -10.81 -20.11 8.87
N ASP A 306 -11.23 -19.93 7.62
CA ASP A 306 -12.58 -19.47 7.26
C ASP A 306 -13.65 -20.57 7.41
N HIS A 307 -13.85 -21.04 8.64
CA HIS A 307 -14.84 -22.06 8.96
C HIS A 307 -15.99 -21.44 9.76
N LYS A 308 -17.24 -21.65 9.30
CA LYS A 308 -18.45 -21.18 10.01
C LYS A 308 -18.57 -21.71 11.44
N LYS A 309 -17.96 -22.86 11.75
CA LYS A 309 -17.94 -23.46 13.09
C LYS A 309 -16.78 -22.93 13.98
N GLY A 310 -15.98 -22.01 13.47
CA GLY A 310 -14.74 -21.55 14.08
C GLY A 310 -13.62 -22.59 14.00
N VAL A 311 -12.60 -22.39 14.82
CA VAL A 311 -11.40 -23.23 14.91
C VAL A 311 -11.54 -24.35 15.94
N SER A 312 -10.74 -25.40 15.80
CA SER A 312 -10.69 -26.56 16.68
C SER A 312 -9.32 -26.71 17.37
N PRO A 313 -9.21 -27.56 18.41
CA PRO A 313 -7.91 -27.91 19.01
C PRO A 313 -6.88 -28.49 18.03
N GLU A 314 -7.33 -29.10 16.93
CA GLU A 314 -6.44 -29.61 15.89
C GLU A 314 -5.76 -28.47 15.12
N ASN A 315 -6.47 -27.36 14.90
CA ASN A 315 -5.88 -26.17 14.28
C ASN A 315 -4.78 -25.57 15.15
N ILE A 316 -4.95 -25.54 16.47
CA ILE A 316 -3.89 -25.11 17.40
C ILE A 316 -2.67 -26.03 17.29
N ARG A 317 -2.86 -27.35 17.32
CA ARG A 317 -1.75 -28.31 17.21
C ARG A 317 -1.02 -28.20 15.87
N SER A 318 -1.77 -28.00 14.78
CA SER A 318 -1.20 -27.77 13.45
C SER A 318 -0.36 -26.48 13.42
N LEU A 319 -0.87 -25.39 13.99
CA LEU A 319 -0.14 -24.13 14.06
C LEU A 319 1.13 -24.25 14.93
N ILE A 320 1.07 -24.98 16.04
CA ILE A 320 2.26 -25.26 16.87
C ILE A 320 3.34 -25.94 16.04
N GLY A 321 3.00 -27.00 15.30
CA GLY A 321 3.96 -27.67 14.43
C GLY A 321 4.58 -26.72 13.41
N ALA A 322 3.74 -25.91 12.74
CA ALA A 322 4.20 -24.95 11.75
C ALA A 322 5.13 -23.86 12.32
N VAL A 323 4.86 -23.37 13.53
CA VAL A 323 5.72 -22.37 14.20
C VAL A 323 7.05 -23.01 14.60
N VAL A 324 7.02 -24.19 15.21
CA VAL A 324 8.23 -24.90 15.67
C VAL A 324 9.14 -25.25 14.49
N ASP A 325 8.58 -25.75 13.39
CA ASP A 325 9.36 -26.10 12.18
C ASP A 325 10.04 -24.89 11.53
N GLN A 326 9.47 -23.68 11.73
CA GLN A 326 9.95 -22.45 11.12
C GLN A 326 10.81 -21.58 12.05
N GLN A 327 10.91 -21.93 13.34
CA GLN A 327 11.78 -21.24 14.29
C GLN A 327 13.25 -21.46 13.95
N HIS A 328 13.86 -20.46 13.29
CA HIS A 328 15.31 -20.36 13.18
C HIS A 328 15.83 -19.59 14.41
N SER A 329 16.93 -20.07 15.00
CA SER A 329 17.34 -19.86 16.40
C SER A 329 17.64 -18.41 16.87
N GLU A 330 17.40 -17.37 16.07
CA GLU A 330 17.84 -16.00 16.37
C GLU A 330 16.72 -14.97 16.52
N LYS A 331 15.47 -15.27 16.13
CA LYS A 331 14.35 -14.29 16.20
C LYS A 331 13.15 -14.86 16.95
N SER A 332 12.63 -14.10 17.91
CA SER A 332 11.37 -14.45 18.59
C SER A 332 10.20 -14.39 17.62
N SER A 333 9.32 -15.38 17.70
CA SER A 333 8.20 -15.57 16.78
C SER A 333 6.90 -15.82 17.51
N ILE A 334 5.78 -15.41 16.92
CA ILE A 334 4.42 -15.70 17.38
C ILE A 334 3.62 -16.34 16.26
N GLY A 335 2.93 -17.44 16.58
CA GLY A 335 1.91 -18.02 15.71
C GLY A 335 0.54 -17.40 15.98
N ILE A 336 -0.19 -16.96 14.98
CA ILE A 336 -1.55 -16.41 15.14
C ILE A 336 -2.54 -17.32 14.40
N LEU A 337 -3.59 -17.77 15.09
CA LEU A 337 -4.70 -18.48 14.45
C LEU A 337 -5.88 -17.52 14.27
N ALA A 338 -6.22 -17.25 13.01
CA ALA A 338 -7.33 -16.38 12.63
C ALA A 338 -8.60 -17.17 12.28
N SER A 339 -9.71 -16.74 12.87
CA SER A 339 -11.05 -17.29 12.63
C SER A 339 -12.04 -16.15 12.34
N PRO A 340 -13.08 -16.39 11.51
CA PRO A 340 -14.19 -15.46 11.40
C PRO A 340 -14.83 -15.20 12.75
N PHE A 341 -15.34 -14.00 12.93
CA PHE A 341 -16.12 -13.64 14.11
C PHE A 341 -17.30 -14.61 14.29
N THR A 342 -17.47 -15.07 15.53
CA THR A 342 -18.66 -15.79 15.94
C THR A 342 -19.11 -15.22 17.28
N GLN A 343 -20.42 -15.08 17.47
CA GLN A 343 -20.99 -14.58 18.73
C GLN A 343 -20.58 -15.43 19.96
N LYS A 344 -20.24 -16.71 19.74
CA LYS A 344 -19.81 -17.63 20.81
C LYS A 344 -18.31 -17.53 21.13
N GLY A 345 -17.53 -16.79 20.34
CA GLY A 345 -16.08 -16.73 20.45
C GLY A 345 -15.41 -18.09 20.31
N PHE A 346 -14.23 -18.24 20.91
CA PHE A 346 -13.51 -19.51 20.95
C PHE A 346 -14.10 -20.47 21.98
N THR A 347 -14.20 -21.75 21.64
CA THR A 347 -14.74 -22.76 22.57
C THR A 347 -13.81 -22.96 23.77
N LYS A 348 -14.36 -23.40 24.92
CA LYS A 348 -13.56 -23.73 26.12
C LYS A 348 -12.42 -24.72 25.85
N GLN A 349 -12.64 -25.68 24.94
CA GLN A 349 -11.63 -26.67 24.59
C GLN A 349 -10.49 -26.06 23.76
N VAL A 350 -10.79 -25.10 22.87
CA VAL A 350 -9.80 -24.33 22.11
C VAL A 350 -8.95 -23.50 23.06
N ILE A 351 -9.57 -22.71 23.93
CA ILE A 351 -8.87 -21.90 24.94
C ILE A 351 -7.99 -22.77 25.84
N LYS A 352 -8.53 -23.87 26.39
CA LYS A 352 -7.73 -24.81 27.20
C LYS A 352 -6.51 -25.37 26.46
N THR A 353 -6.62 -25.63 25.16
CA THR A 353 -5.50 -26.13 24.35
C THR A 353 -4.48 -25.04 24.05
N PHE A 354 -4.95 -23.81 23.83
CA PHE A 354 -4.16 -22.61 23.58
C PHE A 354 -3.34 -22.19 24.82
N ASP A 355 -3.95 -22.21 26.00
CA ASP A 355 -3.28 -21.84 27.25
C ASP A 355 -2.31 -22.92 27.75
N ALA A 356 -2.50 -24.17 27.33
CA ALA A 356 -1.66 -25.29 27.78
C ALA A 356 -0.31 -25.40 27.05
N THR A 357 -0.12 -24.67 25.93
CA THR A 357 1.13 -24.75 25.15
C THR A 357 2.17 -23.73 25.60
N GLN A 358 3.44 -24.09 25.46
CA GLN A 358 4.60 -23.22 25.69
C GLN A 358 5.06 -22.49 24.42
N THR A 359 4.40 -22.74 23.28
CA THR A 359 4.66 -22.00 22.04
C THR A 359 3.99 -20.62 22.12
N PRO A 360 4.70 -19.52 21.82
CA PRO A 360 4.08 -18.19 21.75
C PRO A 360 2.99 -18.13 20.67
N LEU A 361 1.74 -17.99 21.09
CA LEU A 361 0.59 -18.00 20.19
C LEU A 361 -0.37 -16.83 20.45
N GLY A 362 -1.11 -16.45 19.41
CA GLY A 362 -2.29 -15.60 19.46
C GLY A 362 -3.51 -16.24 18.81
N LEU A 363 -4.70 -15.89 19.29
CA LEU A 363 -5.98 -16.18 18.62
C LEU A 363 -6.65 -14.87 18.24
N VAL A 364 -7.14 -14.78 17.00
CA VAL A 364 -7.79 -13.58 16.50
C VAL A 364 -9.15 -13.88 15.85
N LEU A 365 -10.13 -13.03 16.15
CA LEU A 365 -11.45 -13.05 15.52
C LEU A 365 -11.61 -11.87 14.56
N ILE A 366 -11.89 -12.16 13.30
CA ILE A 366 -11.98 -11.17 12.22
C ILE A 366 -13.42 -11.06 11.71
N ASP A 367 -13.94 -9.84 11.64
CA ASP A 367 -15.20 -9.52 10.97
C ASP A 367 -14.95 -8.50 9.85
N GLY A 368 -14.95 -8.97 8.60
CA GLY A 368 -14.51 -8.17 7.46
C GLY A 368 -13.08 -7.65 7.68
N LEU A 369 -12.93 -6.34 7.84
CA LEU A 369 -11.63 -5.68 8.07
C LEU A 369 -11.39 -5.28 9.53
N THR A 370 -12.26 -5.71 10.43
CA THR A 370 -12.21 -5.34 11.85
C THR A 370 -11.66 -6.51 12.67
N VAL A 371 -10.74 -6.23 13.60
CA VAL A 371 -10.39 -7.20 14.63
C VAL A 371 -11.37 -7.06 15.80
N THR A 372 -12.14 -8.12 16.05
CA THR A 372 -13.17 -8.13 17.11
C THR A 372 -12.65 -8.68 18.44
N ASP A 373 -11.63 -9.52 18.38
CA ASP A 373 -10.91 -10.04 19.54
C ASP A 373 -9.50 -10.46 19.12
N LEU A 374 -8.52 -10.24 20.00
CA LEU A 374 -7.15 -10.72 19.86
C LEU A 374 -6.63 -11.05 21.25
N VAL A 375 -6.20 -12.29 21.45
CA VAL A 375 -5.63 -12.75 22.72
C VAL A 375 -4.31 -13.45 22.47
N PHE A 376 -3.36 -13.25 23.39
CA PHE A 376 -2.06 -13.93 23.41
C PHE A 376 -1.97 -14.86 24.63
N ASN A 377 -1.36 -16.03 24.47
CA ASN A 377 -1.13 -16.94 25.59
C ASN A 377 0.05 -16.46 26.45
N GLU A 378 0.26 -17.11 27.60
CA GLU A 378 1.33 -16.73 28.53
C GLU A 378 2.72 -16.76 27.87
N ALA A 379 3.03 -17.77 27.04
CA ALA A 379 4.30 -17.84 26.31
C ALA A 379 4.52 -16.64 25.37
N ALA A 380 3.47 -16.10 24.76
CA ALA A 380 3.56 -14.89 23.94
C ALA A 380 3.73 -13.62 24.78
N LYS A 381 3.10 -13.56 25.97
CA LYS A 381 3.28 -12.43 26.90
C LYS A 381 4.70 -12.40 27.48
N ASP A 382 5.32 -13.56 27.72
CA ASP A 382 6.70 -13.66 28.23
C ASP A 382 7.72 -13.02 27.28
N ILE A 383 7.49 -13.09 25.97
CA ILE A 383 8.35 -12.46 24.95
C ILE A 383 7.94 -11.03 24.59
N MET A 384 6.84 -10.53 25.16
CA MET A 384 6.32 -9.17 24.99
C MET A 384 5.99 -8.53 26.36
N PRO A 385 6.98 -8.40 27.26
CA PRO A 385 6.72 -7.99 28.64
C PRO A 385 6.05 -6.61 28.69
N GLY A 386 4.97 -6.53 29.47
CA GLY A 386 4.19 -5.31 29.64
C GLY A 386 3.21 -5.01 28.50
N VAL A 387 3.19 -5.80 27.42
CA VAL A 387 2.23 -5.65 26.32
C VAL A 387 1.00 -6.52 26.60
N ASP A 388 -0.18 -5.92 26.50
CA ASP A 388 -1.46 -6.63 26.63
C ASP A 388 -2.48 -6.12 25.61
N ILE A 389 -3.53 -6.91 25.35
CA ILE A 389 -4.66 -6.51 24.52
C ILE A 389 -5.88 -6.31 25.42
N MET A 390 -6.34 -5.06 25.53
CA MET A 390 -7.52 -4.71 26.31
C MET A 390 -8.66 -4.27 25.40
N ARG A 391 -9.91 -4.39 25.88
CA ARG A 391 -11.07 -3.83 25.18
C ARG A 391 -11.24 -2.35 25.52
N ARG A 392 -11.23 -1.49 24.50
CA ARG A 392 -11.66 -0.10 24.58
C ARG A 392 -13.11 -0.01 24.15
N PHE A 393 -13.96 0.50 25.03
CA PHE A 393 -15.35 0.81 24.68
C PHE A 393 -15.40 2.11 23.90
N ILE A 394 -15.99 2.05 22.70
CA ILE A 394 -16.25 3.21 21.84
C ILE A 394 -17.61 3.81 22.22
N ASP A 395 -18.59 2.95 22.48
CA ASP A 395 -19.91 3.29 23.03
C ASP A 395 -20.50 2.07 23.78
N GLU A 396 -21.75 2.18 24.24
CA GLU A 396 -22.44 1.14 25.03
C GLU A 396 -22.52 -0.23 24.33
N ASN A 397 -22.44 -0.27 23.00
CA ASN A 397 -22.62 -1.49 22.20
C ASN A 397 -21.38 -1.88 21.41
N ARG A 398 -20.36 -1.02 21.32
CA ARG A 398 -19.15 -1.24 20.51
C ARG A 398 -17.90 -1.17 21.38
N SER A 399 -17.09 -2.23 21.29
CA SER A 399 -15.74 -2.27 21.83
C SER A 399 -14.77 -2.79 20.79
N GLU A 400 -13.52 -2.35 20.89
CA GLU A 400 -12.43 -2.80 20.02
C GLU A 400 -11.23 -3.22 20.86
N PRO A 401 -10.42 -4.19 20.37
CA PRO A 401 -9.17 -4.54 21.01
C PRO A 401 -8.12 -3.46 20.76
N VAL A 402 -7.41 -3.06 21.81
CA VAL A 402 -6.38 -2.02 21.80
C VAL A 402 -5.15 -2.55 22.51
N ILE A 403 -3.98 -2.28 21.92
CA ILE A 403 -2.70 -2.58 22.56
C ILE A 403 -2.54 -1.67 23.78
N THR A 404 -2.16 -2.25 24.89
CA THR A 404 -1.70 -1.51 26.06
C THR A 404 -0.26 -1.87 26.36
N TYR A 405 0.49 -0.90 26.88
CA TYR A 405 1.85 -1.10 27.37
C TYR A 405 1.92 -0.61 28.81
N ASN A 406 2.28 -1.50 29.73
CA ASN A 406 2.28 -1.28 31.18
C ASN A 406 0.95 -0.70 31.67
N GLY A 407 -0.17 -1.28 31.18
CA GLY A 407 -1.53 -0.89 31.55
C GLY A 407 -2.04 0.41 30.93
N LYS A 408 -1.24 1.08 30.08
CA LYS A 408 -1.64 2.30 29.38
C LYS A 408 -1.98 2.00 27.92
N PRO A 409 -3.13 2.46 27.39
CA PRO A 409 -3.43 2.34 25.97
C PRO A 409 -2.33 2.97 25.11
N VAL A 410 -1.87 2.21 24.14
CA VAL A 410 -0.99 2.69 23.09
C VAL A 410 -1.90 3.15 21.96
N ASN A 411 -1.77 4.41 21.57
CA ASN A 411 -2.43 4.89 20.36
C ASN A 411 -1.71 4.28 19.16
N ALA A 412 -2.14 3.10 18.71
CA ALA A 412 -1.88 2.69 17.35
C ALA A 412 -2.37 3.83 16.42
N PRO A 413 -1.60 4.24 15.41
CA PRO A 413 -2.02 5.31 14.52
C PRO A 413 -3.43 5.02 13.97
N PRO A 414 -4.34 6.00 13.94
CA PRO A 414 -5.75 5.74 13.65
C PRO A 414 -5.89 5.14 12.25
N ALA A 415 -6.45 3.95 12.16
CA ALA A 415 -7.06 3.45 10.94
C ALA A 415 -8.28 4.33 10.63
N LYS A 416 -8.13 5.30 9.72
CA LYS A 416 -9.24 6.14 9.28
C LYS A 416 -10.20 5.30 8.42
N SER A 417 -11.42 5.14 8.95
CA SER A 417 -12.68 4.69 8.33
C SER A 417 -12.74 3.29 7.69
N SER A 418 -13.71 2.51 8.18
CA SER A 418 -14.10 1.17 7.75
C SER A 418 -14.44 1.08 6.26
N PRO A 419 -13.81 0.17 5.49
CA PRO A 419 -14.34 -0.30 4.22
C PRO A 419 -15.36 -1.43 4.46
N THR A 420 -16.56 -1.28 3.91
CA THR A 420 -17.59 -2.31 3.90
C THR A 420 -17.24 -3.34 2.83
N CYS A 421 -17.15 -4.62 3.19
CA CYS A 421 -16.95 -5.72 2.26
C CYS A 421 -18.30 -6.09 1.60
N LEU A 422 -18.34 -6.20 0.27
CA LEU A 422 -19.45 -6.85 -0.48
C LEU A 422 -19.15 -8.34 -0.67
#